data_AF-A0A0L8VAB2-F1
#
_entry.id   AF-A0A0L8VAB2-F1
#
_cell.length_a   1.000
_cell.length_b   1.000
_cell.length_c   1.000
_cell.angle_alpha   90.00
_cell.angle_beta   90.00
_cell.angle_gamma   90.00
#
_symmetry.space_group_name_H-M   'P 1'
#
loop_
_entity.id
_entity.type
_entity.pdbx_description
1 polymer ?
#
loop_
_entity_poly.entity_id
_entity_poly.type
_entity_poly.pdbx_seq_one_letter_code
_entity_poly.pdbx_strand_id
1 'polypeptide(L)'
;MLIKIIYSYFTLGNLTSLAEKIRLYLVQKFPEHPMLSIILAQLLVSSEKARQAVGSTTKQEHTQAVRQADKRRDHSYRSLRDHIRAGILRQNEAYRAACQALYPIFEKNDLLLYNLADGDETTAINSLGDDLSGPEEQAHLATANAVEWLQELIADNQNFILTSQQRSANRTVDTTVPDKQAADQLKKSLDLLCSALETMQAVGEPEGINEAVNEVNQYIKEANASARLSQ
;
A
#
# COMPACT_ATOMS: atom_id res chain seq x y z
N MET A 1 -37.39 5.68 18.69
CA MET A 1 -36.15 6.48 18.62
C MET A 1 -34.99 5.54 18.35
N LEU A 2 -34.09 5.88 17.42
CA LEU A 2 -32.93 5.04 17.13
C LEU A 2 -31.80 5.28 18.14
N ILE A 3 -31.09 4.20 18.48
CA ILE A 3 -29.87 4.23 19.27
C ILE A 3 -28.79 4.89 18.42
N LYS A 4 -28.03 5.81 19.03
CA LYS A 4 -26.94 6.49 18.36
C LYS A 4 -25.78 5.53 18.06
N ILE A 5 -25.29 5.56 16.83
CA ILE A 5 -24.05 4.89 16.45
C ILE A 5 -22.87 5.69 17.01
N ILE A 6 -22.02 5.05 17.82
CA ILE A 6 -20.87 5.73 18.44
C ILE A 6 -19.66 5.55 17.52
N TYR A 7 -19.60 6.36 16.47
CA TYR A 7 -18.61 6.22 15.39
C TYR A 7 -17.14 6.18 15.83
N SER A 8 -16.81 6.77 16.98
CA SER A 8 -15.45 6.74 17.53
C SER A 8 -14.98 5.34 17.96
N TYR A 9 -15.89 4.39 18.16
CA TYR A 9 -15.54 3.02 18.53
C TYR A 9 -15.24 2.12 17.33
N PHE A 10 -15.59 2.54 16.11
CA PHE A 10 -15.55 1.67 14.95
C PHE A 10 -14.27 1.83 14.14
N THR A 11 -13.68 0.70 13.75
CA THR A 11 -12.82 0.63 12.57
C THR A 11 -13.69 0.73 11.30
N LEU A 12 -13.09 1.11 10.17
CA LEU A 12 -13.82 1.20 8.91
C LEU A 12 -14.43 -0.15 8.49
N GLY A 13 -13.73 -1.26 8.75
CA GLY A 13 -14.24 -2.61 8.54
C GLY A 13 -15.51 -2.89 9.36
N ASN A 14 -15.45 -2.68 10.68
CA ASN A 14 -16.59 -2.93 11.56
C ASN A 14 -17.80 -2.04 11.21
N LEU A 15 -17.56 -0.78 10.82
CA LEU A 15 -18.62 0.13 10.39
C LEU A 15 -19.27 -0.33 9.08
N THR A 16 -18.47 -0.85 8.15
CA THR A 16 -18.93 -1.40 6.87
C THR A 16 -19.81 -2.63 7.10
N SER A 17 -19.39 -3.55 7.99
CA SER A 17 -20.17 -4.73 8.34
C SER A 17 -21.52 -4.39 9.00
N LEU A 18 -21.55 -3.39 9.89
CA LEU A 18 -22.81 -2.90 10.47
C LEU A 18 -23.74 -2.35 9.39
N ALA A 19 -23.23 -1.52 8.49
CA ALA A 19 -24.00 -0.93 7.40
C ALA A 19 -24.59 -2.01 6.48
N GLU A 20 -23.84 -3.05 6.15
CA GLU A 20 -24.32 -4.18 5.35
C GLU A 20 -25.40 -4.98 6.07
N LYS A 21 -25.22 -5.29 7.37
CA LYS A 21 -26.20 -6.01 8.18
C LYS A 21 -27.54 -5.28 8.22
N ILE A 22 -27.51 -3.97 8.49
CA ILE A 22 -28.71 -3.11 8.48
C ILE A 22 -29.34 -3.07 7.09
N ARG A 23 -28.54 -2.87 6.04
CA ARG A 23 -29.04 -2.76 4.67
C ARG A 23 -29.75 -4.03 4.23
N LEU A 24 -29.13 -5.20 4.42
CA LEU A 24 -29.69 -6.48 4.01
C LEU A 24 -31.04 -6.75 4.67
N TYR A 25 -31.13 -6.47 5.97
CA TYR A 25 -32.38 -6.60 6.72
C TYR A 25 -33.48 -5.67 6.18
N LEU A 26 -33.17 -4.39 5.94
CA LEU A 26 -34.18 -3.43 5.46
C LEU A 26 -34.60 -3.67 4.01
N VAL A 27 -33.70 -4.11 3.14
CA VAL A 27 -34.06 -4.54 1.77
C VAL A 27 -35.01 -5.73 1.81
N GLN A 28 -34.79 -6.68 2.72
CA GLN A 28 -35.67 -7.84 2.86
C GLN A 28 -37.04 -7.48 3.45
N LYS A 29 -37.08 -6.59 4.44
CA LYS A 29 -38.31 -6.19 5.13
C LYS A 29 -39.15 -5.22 4.29
N PHE A 30 -38.53 -4.35 3.49
CA PHE A 30 -39.19 -3.30 2.70
C PHE A 30 -38.67 -3.23 1.25
N PRO A 31 -38.84 -4.29 0.45
CA PRO A 31 -38.21 -4.41 -0.87
C PRO A 31 -38.63 -3.32 -1.86
N GLU A 32 -39.87 -2.84 -1.78
CA GLU A 32 -40.44 -1.89 -2.76
C GLU A 32 -40.68 -0.49 -2.18
N HIS A 33 -40.21 -0.20 -0.96
CA HIS A 33 -40.47 1.10 -0.34
C HIS A 33 -39.61 2.20 -1.02
N PRO A 34 -40.22 3.19 -1.70
CA PRO A 34 -39.51 4.08 -2.61
C PRO A 34 -38.49 4.99 -1.92
N MET A 35 -38.76 5.43 -0.69
CA MET A 35 -37.81 6.23 0.07
C MET A 35 -36.63 5.39 0.58
N LEU A 36 -36.89 4.15 1.01
CA LEU A 36 -35.85 3.29 1.56
C LEU A 36 -34.94 2.77 0.45
N SER A 37 -35.49 2.41 -0.71
CA SER A 37 -34.70 1.91 -1.84
C SER A 37 -33.61 2.89 -2.28
N ILE A 38 -33.92 4.19 -2.35
CA ILE A 38 -32.95 5.25 -2.68
C ILE A 38 -31.84 5.32 -1.63
N ILE A 39 -32.20 5.37 -0.35
CA ILE A 39 -31.23 5.50 0.75
C ILE A 39 -30.37 4.24 0.88
N LEU A 40 -30.96 3.05 0.73
CA LEU A 40 -30.26 1.77 0.79
C LEU A 40 -29.30 1.58 -0.40
N ALA A 41 -29.66 2.10 -1.58
CA ALA A 41 -28.76 2.15 -2.73
C ALA A 41 -27.56 3.08 -2.47
N GLN A 42 -27.79 4.26 -1.89
CA GLN A 42 -26.72 5.16 -1.50
C GLN A 42 -25.80 4.53 -0.43
N LEU A 43 -26.39 3.85 0.56
CA LEU A 43 -25.64 3.14 1.60
C LEU A 43 -24.76 2.05 0.99
N LEU A 44 -25.28 1.26 0.03
CA LEU A 44 -24.51 0.25 -0.71
C LEU A 44 -23.29 0.87 -1.39
N VAL A 45 -23.47 1.98 -2.12
CA VAL A 45 -22.35 2.66 -2.80
C VAL A 45 -21.28 3.12 -1.81
N SER A 46 -21.68 3.69 -0.66
CA SER A 46 -20.71 4.08 0.37
C SER A 46 -20.04 2.90 1.06
N SER A 47 -20.75 1.79 1.27
CA SER A 47 -20.18 0.56 1.86
C SER A 47 -19.16 -0.09 0.94
N GLU A 48 -19.41 -0.13 -0.38
CA GLU A 48 -18.44 -0.67 -1.34
C GLU A 48 -17.16 0.19 -1.40
N LYS A 49 -17.30 1.52 -1.37
CA LYS A 49 -16.14 2.43 -1.27
C LYS A 49 -15.36 2.22 0.03
N ALA A 50 -16.06 2.04 1.15
CA ALA A 50 -15.43 1.75 2.43
C ALA A 50 -14.71 0.39 2.40
N ARG A 51 -15.30 -0.65 1.79
CA ARG A 51 -14.67 -1.95 1.62
C ARG A 51 -13.40 -1.89 0.77
N GLN A 52 -13.44 -1.13 -0.33
CA GLN A 52 -12.27 -0.88 -1.17
C GLN A 52 -11.15 -0.15 -0.40
N ALA A 53 -11.51 0.84 0.42
CA ALA A 53 -10.55 1.58 1.24
C ALA A 53 -9.92 0.70 2.34
N VAL A 54 -10.70 -0.15 3.00
CA VAL A 54 -10.20 -1.18 3.96
C VAL A 54 -9.19 -2.12 3.28
N GLY A 55 -9.39 -2.42 1.99
CA GLY A 55 -8.49 -3.24 1.18
C GLY A 55 -7.22 -2.53 0.68
N SER A 56 -6.95 -1.28 1.07
CA SER A 56 -5.79 -0.52 0.59
C SER A 56 -4.42 -1.02 1.08
N THR A 57 -4.38 -2.19 1.74
CA THR A 57 -3.19 -3.01 2.02
C THR A 57 -2.24 -3.10 0.82
N THR A 58 -2.78 -3.13 -0.40
CA THR A 58 -2.03 -3.13 -1.67
C THR A 58 -1.10 -1.92 -1.83
N LYS A 59 -1.47 -0.73 -1.31
CA LYS A 59 -0.59 0.46 -1.30
C LYS A 59 0.62 0.28 -0.41
N GLN A 60 0.44 -0.38 0.73
CA GLN A 60 1.52 -0.65 1.68
C GLN A 60 2.47 -1.70 1.08
N GLU A 61 1.94 -2.75 0.47
CA GLU A 61 2.74 -3.81 -0.17
C GLU A 61 3.60 -3.27 -1.32
N HIS A 62 3.06 -2.50 -2.26
CA HIS A 62 3.87 -1.96 -3.36
C HIS A 62 4.89 -0.92 -2.90
N THR A 63 4.54 -0.10 -1.90
CA THR A 63 5.50 0.85 -1.31
C THR A 63 6.62 0.11 -0.59
N GLN A 64 6.29 -0.97 0.11
CA GLN A 64 7.26 -1.83 0.78
C GLN A 64 8.15 -2.58 -0.23
N ALA A 65 7.58 -3.09 -1.32
CA ALA A 65 8.32 -3.77 -2.39
C ALA A 65 9.35 -2.83 -3.03
N VAL A 66 8.98 -1.58 -3.36
CA VAL A 66 9.94 -0.60 -3.89
C VAL A 66 11.05 -0.31 -2.87
N ARG A 67 10.71 -0.09 -1.59
CA ARG A 67 11.72 0.14 -0.54
C ARG A 67 12.65 -1.05 -0.32
N GLN A 68 12.16 -2.28 -0.51
CA GLN A 68 12.99 -3.48 -0.41
C GLN A 68 13.89 -3.67 -1.64
N ALA A 69 13.41 -3.32 -2.82
CA ALA A 69 14.23 -3.33 -4.03
C ALA A 69 15.35 -2.28 -3.94
N ASP A 70 15.01 -1.07 -3.48
CA ASP A 70 15.93 0.03 -3.22
C ASP A 70 17.06 -0.37 -2.25
N LYS A 71 16.69 -0.86 -1.06
CA LYS A 71 17.68 -1.35 -0.09
C LYS A 71 18.60 -2.44 -0.63
N ARG A 72 18.08 -3.36 -1.46
CA ARG A 72 18.89 -4.41 -2.07
C ARG A 72 19.89 -3.82 -3.06
N ARG A 73 19.46 -2.90 -3.92
CA ARG A 73 20.33 -2.13 -4.82
C ARG A 73 21.46 -1.43 -4.05
N ASP A 74 21.14 -0.70 -2.99
CA ASP A 74 22.14 -0.02 -2.14
C ASP A 74 23.14 -1.01 -1.55
N HIS A 75 22.64 -2.14 -1.04
CA HIS A 75 23.46 -3.18 -0.44
C HIS A 75 24.40 -3.80 -1.47
N SER A 76 23.91 -4.13 -2.66
CA SER A 76 24.71 -4.73 -3.74
C SER A 76 25.81 -3.77 -4.20
N TYR A 77 25.50 -2.47 -4.37
CA TYR A 77 26.51 -1.47 -4.70
C TYR A 77 27.58 -1.35 -3.61
N ARG A 78 27.16 -1.15 -2.35
CA ARG A 78 28.08 -0.98 -1.23
C ARG A 78 28.96 -2.20 -1.03
N SER A 79 28.38 -3.39 -1.16
CA SER A 79 29.09 -4.66 -1.04
C SER A 79 30.18 -4.74 -2.11
N LEU A 80 29.84 -4.53 -3.38
CA LEU A 80 30.82 -4.57 -4.47
C LEU A 80 31.94 -3.55 -4.27
N ARG A 81 31.59 -2.29 -3.98
CA ARG A 81 32.56 -1.22 -3.73
C ARG A 81 33.50 -1.56 -2.57
N ASP A 82 32.94 -2.01 -1.44
CA ASP A 82 33.70 -2.29 -0.23
C ASP A 82 34.58 -3.54 -0.40
N HIS A 83 34.13 -4.54 -1.16
CA HIS A 83 34.93 -5.70 -1.55
C HIS A 83 36.17 -5.30 -2.36
N ILE A 84 35.98 -4.48 -3.41
CA ILE A 84 37.10 -3.96 -4.21
C ILE A 84 38.04 -3.12 -3.35
N ARG A 85 37.50 -2.21 -2.51
CA ARG A 85 38.29 -1.37 -1.63
C ARG A 85 39.14 -2.19 -0.64
N ALA A 86 38.55 -3.19 0.00
CA ALA A 86 39.25 -4.09 0.91
C ALA A 86 40.33 -4.88 0.16
N GLY A 87 40.08 -5.22 -1.10
CA GLY A 87 40.99 -5.95 -1.97
C GLY A 87 42.34 -5.26 -2.22
N ILE A 88 42.37 -3.93 -2.19
CA ILE A 88 43.58 -3.12 -2.33
C ILE A 88 44.60 -3.41 -1.21
N LEU A 89 44.14 -3.92 -0.05
CA LEU A 89 45.00 -4.21 1.10
C LEU A 89 45.49 -5.66 1.15
N ARG A 90 45.11 -6.51 0.18
CA ARG A 90 45.50 -7.92 0.14
C ARG A 90 46.97 -8.08 -0.21
N GLN A 91 47.60 -9.14 0.30
CA GLN A 91 48.98 -9.49 -0.01
C GLN A 91 49.15 -10.16 -1.38
N ASN A 92 48.08 -10.76 -1.91
CA ASN A 92 48.09 -11.32 -3.27
C ASN A 92 48.22 -10.17 -4.27
N GLU A 93 49.37 -10.10 -4.94
CA GLU A 93 49.73 -8.99 -5.82
C GLU A 93 48.81 -8.86 -7.04
N ALA A 94 48.49 -9.97 -7.71
CA ALA A 94 47.58 -9.96 -8.86
C ALA A 94 46.18 -9.51 -8.47
N TYR A 95 45.66 -10.02 -7.36
CA TYR A 95 44.36 -9.63 -6.82
C TYR A 95 44.35 -8.13 -6.44
N ARG A 96 45.37 -7.68 -5.73
CA ARG A 96 45.50 -6.29 -5.31
C ARG A 96 45.59 -5.34 -6.50
N ALA A 97 46.40 -5.67 -7.50
CA ALA A 97 46.56 -4.87 -8.71
C ALA A 97 45.22 -4.75 -9.47
N ALA A 98 44.47 -5.85 -9.60
CA ALA A 98 43.13 -5.81 -10.18
C ALA A 98 42.18 -4.89 -9.40
N CYS A 99 42.14 -4.98 -8.07
CA CYS A 99 41.32 -4.08 -7.26
C CYS A 99 41.77 -2.61 -7.35
N GLN A 100 43.07 -2.35 -7.46
CA GLN A 100 43.63 -1.00 -7.66
C GLN A 100 43.26 -0.42 -9.02
N ALA A 101 43.17 -1.25 -10.06
CA ALA A 101 42.72 -0.84 -11.39
C ALA A 101 41.20 -0.54 -11.41
N LEU A 102 40.40 -1.31 -10.67
CA LEU A 102 38.94 -1.14 -10.63
C LEU A 102 38.47 0.04 -9.78
N TYR A 103 39.14 0.32 -8.66
CA TYR A 103 38.65 1.32 -7.68
C TYR A 103 38.44 2.74 -8.25
N PRO A 104 39.33 3.28 -9.11
CA PRO A 104 39.12 4.58 -9.75
C PRO A 104 37.81 4.69 -10.55
N ILE A 105 37.29 3.57 -11.07
CA ILE A 105 36.01 3.55 -11.80
C ILE A 105 34.84 3.83 -10.84
N PHE A 106 34.91 3.36 -9.59
CA PHE A 106 33.94 3.69 -8.55
C PHE A 106 34.06 5.16 -8.13
N GLU A 107 35.28 5.71 -8.05
CA GLU A 107 35.48 7.13 -7.75
C GLU A 107 34.89 8.04 -8.84
N LYS A 108 35.08 7.67 -10.11
CA LYS A 108 34.49 8.36 -11.28
C LYS A 108 32.97 8.41 -11.22
N ASN A 109 32.32 7.34 -10.77
CA ASN A 109 30.86 7.19 -10.74
C ASN A 109 30.21 7.60 -9.40
N ASP A 110 30.93 8.33 -8.54
CA ASP A 110 30.54 8.71 -7.18
C ASP A 110 30.49 7.53 -6.18
N LEU A 111 31.38 7.58 -5.18
CA LEU A 111 31.46 6.59 -4.10
C LEU A 111 30.21 6.54 -3.23
N LEU A 112 29.40 7.60 -3.25
CA LEU A 112 28.18 7.76 -2.47
C LEU A 112 26.92 7.75 -3.34
N LEU A 113 26.97 7.14 -4.53
CA LEU A 113 25.84 7.14 -5.47
C LEU A 113 24.53 6.59 -4.88
N TYR A 114 24.60 5.73 -3.85
CA TYR A 114 23.45 5.17 -3.12
C TYR A 114 22.73 6.20 -2.22
N ASN A 115 23.23 7.43 -2.13
CA ASN A 115 22.54 8.54 -1.46
C ASN A 115 21.90 9.52 -2.45
N LEU A 116 22.03 9.26 -3.76
CA LEU A 116 21.42 10.11 -4.79
C LEU A 116 19.91 9.87 -4.83
N ALA A 117 19.20 10.75 -5.55
CA ALA A 117 17.79 10.50 -5.84
C ALA A 117 17.65 9.28 -6.77
N ASP A 118 16.55 8.52 -6.64
CA ASP A 118 16.31 7.24 -7.33
C ASP A 118 16.71 7.22 -8.82
N GLY A 119 16.38 8.30 -9.55
CA GLY A 119 16.69 8.42 -10.99
C GLY A 119 18.16 8.69 -11.29
N ASP A 120 18.80 9.53 -10.47
CA ASP A 120 20.22 9.84 -10.60
C ASP A 120 21.07 8.63 -10.19
N GLU A 121 20.69 7.93 -9.12
CA GLU A 121 21.32 6.69 -8.70
C GLU A 121 21.22 5.61 -9.78
N THR A 122 20.03 5.42 -10.35
CA THR A 122 19.81 4.45 -11.44
C THR A 122 20.75 4.75 -12.62
N THR A 123 20.89 6.03 -12.96
CA THR A 123 21.76 6.49 -14.06
C THR A 123 23.22 6.21 -13.73
N ALA A 124 23.66 6.54 -12.51
CA ALA A 124 25.02 6.30 -12.05
C ALA A 124 25.37 4.80 -12.01
N ILE A 125 24.46 3.94 -11.56
CA ILE A 125 24.67 2.47 -11.55
C ILE A 125 24.78 1.93 -12.98
N ASN A 126 23.97 2.42 -13.91
CA ASN A 126 24.09 2.00 -15.31
C ASN A 126 25.43 2.45 -15.92
N SER A 127 25.85 3.69 -15.68
CA SER A 127 27.16 4.17 -16.13
C SER A 127 28.32 3.38 -15.53
N LEU A 128 28.25 3.04 -14.24
CA LEU A 128 29.21 2.16 -13.59
C LEU A 128 29.23 0.76 -14.21
N GLY A 129 28.05 0.20 -14.50
CA GLY A 129 27.91 -1.10 -15.16
C GLY A 129 28.54 -1.11 -16.55
N ASP A 130 28.31 -0.06 -17.34
CA ASP A 130 28.90 0.11 -18.68
C ASP A 130 30.42 0.25 -18.60
N ASP A 131 30.92 1.10 -17.70
CA ASP A 131 32.37 1.30 -17.48
C ASP A 131 33.05 -0.02 -17.06
N LEU A 132 32.40 -0.84 -16.24
CA LEU A 132 32.92 -2.13 -15.76
C LEU A 132 32.73 -3.29 -16.76
N SER A 133 31.97 -3.10 -17.83
CA SER A 133 31.71 -4.13 -18.85
C SER A 133 32.80 -4.23 -19.91
N GLY A 134 33.81 -3.36 -19.86
CA GLY A 134 34.96 -3.41 -20.76
C GLY A 134 35.79 -4.70 -20.61
N PRO A 135 36.49 -5.16 -21.67
CA PRO A 135 37.23 -6.42 -21.62
C PRO A 135 38.34 -6.46 -20.55
N GLU A 136 39.00 -5.33 -20.30
CA GLU A 136 40.06 -5.21 -19.31
C GLU A 136 39.49 -5.23 -17.88
N GLU A 137 38.42 -4.49 -17.66
CA GLU A 137 37.70 -4.42 -16.39
C GLU A 137 37.09 -5.77 -16.02
N GLN A 138 36.54 -6.50 -17.00
CA GLN A 138 36.04 -7.86 -16.79
C GLN A 138 37.15 -8.83 -16.37
N ALA A 139 38.35 -8.72 -16.96
CA ALA A 139 39.49 -9.53 -16.54
C ALA A 139 39.93 -9.19 -15.10
N HIS A 140 39.90 -7.91 -14.72
CA HIS A 140 40.17 -7.49 -13.35
C HIS A 140 39.08 -7.96 -12.37
N LEU A 141 37.80 -7.88 -12.74
CA LEU A 141 36.69 -8.39 -11.93
C LEU A 141 36.79 -9.89 -11.73
N ALA A 142 37.17 -10.65 -12.76
CA ALA A 142 37.42 -12.08 -12.64
C ALA A 142 38.58 -12.37 -11.66
N THR A 143 39.67 -11.63 -11.79
CA THR A 143 40.84 -11.74 -10.88
C THR A 143 40.47 -11.39 -9.43
N ALA A 144 39.58 -10.41 -9.25
CA ALA A 144 39.08 -9.97 -7.95
C ALA A 144 37.91 -10.81 -7.41
N ASN A 145 37.47 -11.85 -8.13
CA ASN A 145 36.28 -12.66 -7.82
C ASN A 145 35.02 -11.80 -7.58
N ALA A 146 34.81 -10.78 -8.40
CA ALA A 146 33.75 -9.77 -8.23
C ALA A 146 32.76 -9.73 -9.40
N VAL A 147 32.86 -10.64 -10.38
CA VAL A 147 31.96 -10.70 -11.54
C VAL A 147 30.51 -10.89 -11.11
N GLU A 148 30.25 -11.81 -10.20
CA GLU A 148 28.90 -12.10 -9.69
C GLU A 148 28.31 -10.88 -8.95
N TRP A 149 29.15 -10.12 -8.24
CA TRP A 149 28.72 -8.95 -7.47
C TRP A 149 28.29 -7.81 -8.40
N LEU A 150 28.95 -7.65 -9.56
CA LEU A 150 28.50 -6.73 -10.60
C LEU A 150 27.17 -7.17 -11.21
N GLN A 151 27.01 -8.47 -11.48
CA GLN A 151 25.75 -9.02 -12.02
C GLN A 151 24.59 -8.82 -11.04
N GLU A 152 24.81 -9.05 -9.74
CA GLU A 152 23.83 -8.79 -8.68
C GLU A 152 23.41 -7.31 -8.66
N LEU A 153 24.36 -6.38 -8.71
CA LEU A 153 24.07 -4.94 -8.76
C LEU A 153 23.20 -4.56 -9.98
N ILE A 154 23.55 -5.05 -11.17
CA ILE A 154 22.79 -4.77 -12.40
C ILE A 154 21.38 -5.35 -12.29
N ALA A 155 21.25 -6.58 -11.81
CA ALA A 155 19.95 -7.24 -11.64
C ALA A 155 19.07 -6.53 -10.60
N ASP A 156 19.64 -6.11 -9.47
CA ASP A 156 18.90 -5.38 -8.43
C ASP A 156 18.46 -3.98 -8.91
N ASN A 157 19.31 -3.28 -9.68
CA ASN A 157 18.93 -2.00 -10.28
C ASN A 157 17.77 -2.17 -11.26
N GLN A 158 17.82 -3.18 -12.13
CA GLN A 158 16.71 -3.51 -13.05
C GLN A 158 15.43 -3.87 -12.28
N ASN A 159 15.54 -4.66 -11.23
CA ASN A 159 14.40 -5.02 -10.38
C ASN A 159 13.78 -3.80 -9.69
N PHE A 160 14.60 -2.85 -9.21
CA PHE A 160 14.12 -1.57 -8.69
C PHE A 160 13.33 -0.78 -9.74
N ILE A 161 13.87 -0.62 -10.95
CA ILE A 161 13.20 0.08 -12.06
C ILE A 161 11.83 -0.55 -12.33
N LEU A 162 11.79 -1.88 -12.50
CA LEU A 162 10.56 -2.61 -12.78
C LEU A 162 9.53 -2.45 -11.66
N THR A 163 9.95 -2.60 -10.40
CA THR A 163 9.05 -2.47 -9.24
C THR A 163 8.51 -1.05 -9.10
N SER A 164 9.34 -0.03 -9.37
CA SER A 164 8.95 1.38 -9.36
C SER A 164 7.96 1.72 -10.47
N GLN A 165 8.14 1.14 -11.66
CA GLN A 165 7.20 1.26 -12.77
C GLN A 165 5.87 0.56 -12.45
N GLN A 166 5.89 -0.65 -11.88
CA GLN A 166 4.68 -1.37 -11.43
C GLN A 166 3.88 -0.57 -10.39
N ARG A 167 4.56 0.02 -9.39
CA ARG A 167 3.91 0.89 -8.39
C ARG A 167 3.20 2.08 -9.08
N SER A 168 3.84 2.67 -10.09
CA SER A 168 3.32 3.82 -10.81
C SER A 168 2.14 3.44 -11.71
N ALA A 169 2.20 2.29 -12.38
CA ALA A 169 1.09 1.74 -13.16
C ALA A 169 -0.13 1.44 -12.26
N ASN A 170 0.09 0.82 -11.10
CA ASN A 170 -0.97 0.49 -10.16
C ASN A 170 -1.61 1.74 -9.54
N ARG A 171 -0.85 2.82 -9.32
CA ARG A 171 -1.39 4.11 -8.88
C ARG A 171 -2.34 4.74 -9.92
N THR A 172 -2.08 4.55 -11.20
CA THR A 172 -2.89 5.15 -12.28
C THR A 172 -4.26 4.47 -12.43
N VAL A 173 -4.38 3.20 -12.02
CA VAL A 173 -5.64 2.43 -12.04
C VAL A 173 -6.45 2.59 -10.74
N ASP A 174 -5.81 3.09 -9.68
CA ASP A 174 -6.39 3.14 -8.35
C ASP A 174 -7.35 4.33 -8.17
N THR A 175 -8.66 4.03 -8.22
CA THR A 175 -9.75 4.97 -7.94
C THR A 175 -10.19 4.96 -6.47
N THR A 176 -9.46 4.26 -5.60
CA THR A 176 -9.84 4.07 -4.19
C THR A 176 -9.71 5.38 -3.42
N VAL A 177 -10.82 5.83 -2.84
CA VAL A 177 -10.85 7.01 -1.97
C VAL A 177 -10.09 6.75 -0.66
N PRO A 178 -9.45 7.77 -0.05
CA PRO A 178 -8.80 7.62 1.25
C PRO A 178 -9.77 7.11 2.34
N ASP A 179 -9.28 6.30 3.27
CA ASP A 179 -10.05 5.70 4.37
C ASP A 179 -10.89 6.71 5.15
N LYS A 180 -10.33 7.89 5.44
CA LYS A 180 -11.06 8.96 6.14
C LYS A 180 -12.25 9.45 5.31
N GLN A 181 -12.06 9.65 4.01
CA GLN A 181 -13.12 10.10 3.11
C GLN A 181 -14.19 8.99 2.94
N ALA A 182 -13.76 7.73 2.85
CA ALA A 182 -14.67 6.58 2.79
C ALA A 182 -15.49 6.44 4.09
N ALA A 183 -14.84 6.59 5.25
CA ALA A 183 -15.48 6.58 6.55
C ALA A 183 -16.50 7.72 6.68
N ASP A 184 -16.14 8.94 6.30
CA ASP A 184 -17.03 10.10 6.38
C ASP A 184 -18.24 9.97 5.44
N GLN A 185 -18.06 9.39 4.24
CA GLN A 185 -19.16 9.07 3.33
C GLN A 185 -20.09 8.01 3.92
N LEU A 186 -19.54 6.94 4.49
CA LEU A 186 -20.32 5.87 5.10
C LEU A 186 -21.12 6.34 6.32
N LYS A 187 -20.51 7.17 7.19
CA LYS A 187 -21.17 7.80 8.34
C LYS A 187 -22.37 8.64 7.90
N LYS A 188 -22.18 9.51 6.88
CA LYS A 188 -23.26 10.34 6.35
C LYS A 188 -24.42 9.51 5.80
N SER A 189 -24.14 8.42 5.09
CA SER A 189 -25.18 7.51 4.59
C SER A 189 -25.93 6.80 5.73
N LEU A 190 -25.24 6.39 6.79
CA LEU A 190 -25.85 5.79 7.98
C LEU A 190 -26.71 6.80 8.77
N ASP A 191 -26.22 8.02 8.95
CA ASP A 191 -26.98 9.10 9.60
C ASP A 191 -28.26 9.44 8.82
N LEU A 192 -28.17 9.48 7.49
CA LEU A 192 -29.33 9.68 6.61
C LEU A 192 -30.35 8.55 6.76
N LEU A 193 -29.89 7.30 6.77
CA LEU A 193 -30.75 6.14 7.00
C LEU A 193 -31.43 6.19 8.36
N CYS A 194 -30.70 6.53 9.42
CA CYS A 194 -31.27 6.64 10.76
C CYS A 194 -32.35 7.73 10.79
N SER A 195 -32.07 8.90 10.21
CA SER A 195 -33.03 10.01 10.15
C SER A 195 -34.30 9.64 9.38
N ALA A 196 -34.17 8.89 8.29
CA ALA A 196 -35.31 8.39 7.51
C ALA A 196 -36.16 7.40 8.31
N LEU A 197 -35.54 6.44 8.99
CA LEU A 197 -36.25 5.47 9.82
C LEU A 197 -36.99 6.13 11.00
N GLU A 198 -36.40 7.14 11.63
CA GLU A 198 -37.06 7.91 12.69
C GLU A 198 -38.27 8.68 12.16
N THR A 199 -38.14 9.29 10.96
CA THR A 199 -39.24 9.99 10.30
C THR A 199 -40.39 9.02 9.97
N MET A 200 -40.07 7.86 9.40
CA MET A 200 -41.04 6.83 9.05
C MET A 200 -41.73 6.25 10.29
N GLN A 201 -40.97 6.02 11.37
CA GLN A 201 -41.55 5.63 12.67
C GLN A 201 -42.50 6.68 13.23
N ALA A 202 -42.19 7.98 13.11
CA ALA A 202 -43.05 9.05 13.59
C ALA A 202 -44.36 9.17 12.79
N VAL A 203 -44.32 8.88 11.49
CA VAL A 203 -45.51 8.82 10.62
C VAL A 203 -46.30 7.52 10.84
N GLY A 204 -45.65 6.46 11.32
CA GLY A 204 -46.26 5.15 11.53
C GLY A 204 -46.39 4.32 10.24
N GLU A 205 -45.72 4.74 9.17
CA GLU A 205 -45.70 4.06 7.88
C GLU A 205 -44.26 3.77 7.44
N PRO A 206 -44.00 2.64 6.76
CA PRO A 206 -44.92 1.57 6.39
C PRO A 206 -45.24 0.63 7.57
N GLU A 207 -46.21 -0.27 7.37
CA GLU A 207 -46.51 -1.33 8.35
C GLU A 207 -45.23 -2.12 8.69
N GLY A 208 -45.03 -2.40 9.99
CA GLY A 208 -43.82 -3.07 10.48
C GLY A 208 -42.59 -2.16 10.66
N ILE A 209 -42.70 -0.84 10.45
CA ILE A 209 -41.57 0.09 10.68
C ILE A 209 -41.06 0.07 12.12
N ASN A 210 -41.94 -0.09 13.11
CA ASN A 210 -41.56 -0.16 14.52
C ASN A 210 -40.71 -1.41 14.82
N GLU A 211 -41.06 -2.55 14.24
CA GLU A 211 -40.28 -3.79 14.36
C GLU A 211 -38.91 -3.61 13.72
N ALA A 212 -38.87 -2.99 12.54
CA ALA A 212 -37.62 -2.75 11.84
C ALA A 212 -36.68 -1.82 12.61
N VAL A 213 -37.21 -0.74 13.19
CA VAL A 213 -36.44 0.17 14.05
C VAL A 213 -35.91 -0.55 15.28
N ASN A 214 -36.69 -1.44 15.90
CA ASN A 214 -36.24 -2.23 17.04
C ASN A 214 -35.11 -3.19 16.67
N GLU A 215 -35.19 -3.84 15.51
CA GLU A 215 -34.14 -4.73 15.03
C GLU A 215 -32.85 -3.97 14.69
N VAL A 216 -32.98 -2.82 14.01
CA VAL A 216 -31.84 -1.94 13.72
C VAL A 216 -31.19 -1.44 15.01
N ASN A 217 -31.99 -1.10 16.03
CA ASN A 217 -31.49 -0.75 17.36
C ASN A 217 -30.68 -1.88 17.98
N GLN A 218 -31.15 -3.11 17.86
CA GLN A 218 -30.42 -4.27 18.36
C GLN A 218 -29.07 -4.43 17.65
N TYR A 219 -29.03 -4.29 16.32
CA TYR A 219 -27.78 -4.33 15.56
C TYR A 219 -26.80 -3.23 15.97
N ILE A 220 -27.28 -1.99 16.15
CA ILE A 220 -26.44 -0.87 16.60
C ILE A 220 -25.91 -1.13 18.01
N LYS A 221 -26.75 -1.65 18.91
CA LYS A 221 -26.36 -1.93 20.30
C LYS A 221 -25.27 -3.01 20.36
N GLU A 222 -25.46 -4.12 19.65
CA GLU A 222 -24.47 -5.19 19.53
C GLU A 222 -23.16 -4.66 18.94
N ALA A 223 -23.26 -3.89 17.85
CA ALA A 223 -22.08 -3.37 17.18
C ALA A 223 -21.32 -2.34 18.03
N ASN A 224 -22.01 -1.43 18.72
CA ASN A 224 -21.39 -0.49 19.67
C ASN A 224 -20.65 -1.23 20.81
N ALA A 225 -21.24 -2.31 21.34
CA ALA A 225 -20.64 -3.11 22.39
C ALA A 225 -19.38 -3.84 21.91
N SER A 226 -19.47 -4.52 20.76
CA SER A 226 -18.34 -5.23 20.15
C SER A 226 -17.21 -4.29 19.74
N ALA A 227 -17.55 -3.13 19.14
CA ALA A 227 -16.58 -2.13 18.71
C ALA A 227 -15.81 -1.52 19.89
N ARG A 228 -16.49 -1.29 21.03
CA ARG A 228 -15.85 -0.81 22.26
C ARG A 228 -14.86 -1.81 22.85
N LEU A 229 -15.12 -3.12 22.72
CA LEU A 229 -14.22 -4.18 23.21
C LEU A 229 -13.02 -4.43 22.27
N SER A 230 -13.06 -3.90 21.05
CA SER A 230 -12.03 -4.08 20.03
C SER A 230 -11.03 -2.91 19.95
N GLN A 231 -11.15 -1.91 20.83
CA GLN A 231 -10.16 -0.83 21.02
C GLN A 231 -9.02 -1.31 21.92
#